data_AF-A0A560WN09-F1
#
_entry.id   AF-A0A560WN09-F1
#
_cell.length_a   1.000
_cell.length_b   1.000
_cell.length_c   1.000
_cell.angle_alpha   90.00
_cell.angle_beta   90.00
_cell.angle_gamma   90.00
#
_symmetry.space_group_name_H-M   'P 1'
#
loop_
_entity.id
_entity.type
_entity.pdbx_description
1 polymer ?
#
loop_
_entity_poly.entity_id
_entity_poly.type
_entity_poly.pdbx_seq_one_letter_code
_entity_poly.pdbx_strand_id
1 'polypeptide(L)'
;MHTLDGAAHLARKELFLPLLDPAAVSGLTDRVVAAWDEAVPQGSARDSVVLFDEAATVLTRGVHRWAGTPLDDGDAAVTARDMTAMVDGFATAGPRHLRARRAAPVRRSGWPGWCATSAGAR
;
A
#
# COMPACT_ATOMS: atom_id res chain seq x y z
N MET A 1 3.12 -12.51 16.20
CA MET A 1 3.97 -11.82 15.22
C MET A 1 4.89 -10.90 16.00
N HIS A 2 6.07 -11.40 16.35
CA HIS A 2 7.20 -10.66 16.91
C HIS A 2 8.43 -11.33 16.30
N THR A 3 9.03 -10.69 15.30
CA THR A 3 10.10 -11.30 14.48
C THR A 3 11.48 -10.73 14.80
N LEU A 4 11.55 -9.61 15.54
CA LEU A 4 12.78 -8.99 16.02
C LEU A 4 12.54 -8.38 17.40
N ASP A 5 13.58 -8.42 18.24
CA ASP A 5 13.60 -7.82 19.57
C ASP A 5 14.87 -6.95 19.75
N GLY A 6 14.89 -6.14 20.80
CA GLY A 6 16.06 -5.35 21.21
C GLY A 6 16.61 -4.44 20.12
N ALA A 7 17.93 -4.40 19.99
CA ALA A 7 18.62 -3.50 19.06
C ALA A 7 18.22 -3.71 17.58
N ALA A 8 17.96 -4.97 17.18
CA ALA A 8 17.54 -5.26 15.80
C ALA A 8 16.15 -4.68 15.49
N HIS A 9 15.23 -4.73 16.46
CA HIS A 9 13.93 -4.08 16.33
C HIS A 9 14.06 -2.55 16.26
N LEU A 10 14.89 -1.94 17.11
CA LEU A 10 15.10 -0.49 17.11
C LEU A 10 15.68 0.00 15.78
N ALA A 11 16.74 -0.64 15.27
CA ALA A 11 17.34 -0.31 13.99
C ALA A 11 16.34 -0.43 12.83
N ARG A 12 15.47 -1.45 12.85
CA ARG A 12 14.39 -1.57 11.85
C ARG A 12 13.36 -0.45 11.99
N LYS A 13 12.94 -0.14 13.22
CA LYS A 13 11.92 0.87 13.51
C LYS A 13 12.37 2.27 13.05
N GLU A 14 13.65 2.59 13.22
CA GLU A 14 14.25 3.85 12.77
C GLU A 14 14.09 4.08 11.26
N LEU A 15 14.02 3.03 10.44
CA LEU A 15 13.74 3.16 9.01
C LEU A 15 12.33 3.67 8.71
N PHE A 16 11.35 3.40 9.59
CA PHE A 16 9.94 3.77 9.38
C PHE A 16 9.57 5.10 10.01
N LEU A 17 10.27 5.52 11.08
CA LEU A 17 9.91 6.75 11.82
C LEU A 17 9.90 8.02 10.94
N PRO A 18 10.83 8.25 10.00
CA PRO A 18 10.78 9.41 9.12
C PRO A 18 9.52 9.47 8.23
N LEU A 19 8.93 8.32 7.92
CA LEU A 19 7.70 8.23 7.14
C LEU A 19 6.46 8.67 7.93
N LEU A 20 6.59 8.78 9.26
CA LEU A 20 5.54 9.19 10.18
C LEU A 20 5.67 10.66 10.61
N ASP A 21 6.66 11.39 10.08
CA ASP A 21 6.77 12.83 10.28
C ASP A 21 5.53 13.55 9.71
N PRO A 22 5.01 14.62 10.36
CA PRO A 22 3.81 15.31 9.91
C PRO A 22 3.84 15.75 8.44
N ALA A 23 5.00 16.15 7.90
CA ALA A 23 5.10 16.54 6.50
C ALA A 23 4.96 15.33 5.57
N ALA A 24 5.54 14.19 5.93
CA ALA A 24 5.40 12.95 5.17
C ALA A 24 3.96 12.44 5.18
N VAL A 25 3.29 12.49 6.35
CA VAL A 25 1.89 12.12 6.50
C VAL A 25 0.98 13.06 5.70
N SER A 26 1.19 14.37 5.78
CA SER A 26 0.45 15.34 4.97
C SER A 26 0.59 15.05 3.49
N GLY A 27 1.83 14.79 3.02
CA GLY A 27 2.08 14.47 1.61
C GLY A 27 1.39 13.17 1.16
N LEU A 28 1.18 12.20 2.05
CA LEU A 28 0.39 11.00 1.76
C LEU A 28 -1.10 11.36 1.66
N THR A 29 -1.62 12.12 2.63
CA THR A 29 -3.01 12.57 2.66
C THR A 29 -3.36 13.34 1.39
N ASP A 30 -2.53 14.28 0.95
CA ASP A 30 -2.75 15.06 -0.26
C ASP A 30 -2.90 14.18 -1.51
N ARG A 31 -2.08 13.12 -1.61
CA ARG A 31 -2.15 12.18 -2.75
C ARG A 31 -3.36 11.27 -2.70
N VAL A 32 -3.80 10.89 -1.49
CA VAL A 32 -5.04 10.13 -1.31
C VAL A 32 -6.26 11.00 -1.65
N VAL A 33 -6.26 12.28 -1.24
CA VAL A 33 -7.31 13.24 -1.62
C VAL A 33 -7.36 13.42 -3.13
N ALA A 34 -6.22 13.66 -3.79
CA ALA A 34 -6.17 13.76 -5.24
C ALA A 34 -6.68 12.49 -5.95
N ALA A 35 -6.37 11.30 -5.41
CA ALA A 35 -6.89 10.05 -5.95
C ALA A 35 -8.41 9.88 -5.73
N TRP A 36 -8.98 10.44 -4.66
CA TRP A 36 -10.44 10.54 -4.49
C TRP A 36 -11.08 11.47 -5.52
N ASP A 37 -10.49 12.65 -5.74
CA ASP A 37 -11.00 13.62 -6.73
C ASP A 37 -11.06 13.02 -8.14
N GLU A 38 -10.14 12.11 -8.48
CA GLU A 38 -10.15 11.36 -9.74
C GLU A 38 -11.22 10.24 -9.77
N ALA A 39 -11.47 9.57 -8.64
CA ALA A 39 -12.35 8.41 -8.55
C ALA A 39 -13.84 8.79 -8.46
N VAL A 40 -14.18 9.87 -7.77
CA VAL A 40 -15.57 10.28 -7.50
C VAL A 40 -16.38 10.50 -8.80
N PRO A 41 -15.86 11.20 -9.84
CA PRO A 41 -16.60 11.38 -11.09
C PRO A 41 -16.91 10.05 -11.80
N GLN A 42 -15.96 9.10 -11.75
CA GLN A 42 -16.10 7.79 -12.39
C GLN A 42 -17.09 6.90 -11.65
N GLY A 43 -17.09 6.96 -10.32
CA GLY A 43 -18.06 6.26 -9.47
C GLY A 43 -19.47 6.82 -9.61
N SER A 44 -19.62 8.13 -9.75
CA SER A 44 -20.92 8.81 -9.91
C SER A 44 -21.63 8.46 -11.22
N ALA A 45 -20.89 7.99 -12.22
CA ALA A 45 -21.46 7.48 -13.47
C ALA A 45 -22.01 6.05 -13.37
N ARG A 46 -21.82 5.36 -12.23
CA ARG A 46 -22.34 4.01 -11.98
C ARG A 46 -23.56 4.08 -11.07
N ASP A 47 -24.51 3.18 -11.29
CA ASP A 47 -25.73 3.08 -10.47
C ASP A 47 -25.45 2.67 -9.01
N SER A 48 -24.34 1.97 -8.76
CA SER A 48 -23.90 1.59 -7.41
C SER A 48 -22.39 1.32 -7.36
N VAL A 49 -21.80 1.51 -6.17
CA VAL A 49 -20.41 1.20 -5.87
C VAL A 49 -20.27 0.56 -4.50
N VAL A 50 -19.28 -0.31 -4.33
CA VAL A 50 -18.88 -0.85 -3.02
C VAL A 50 -17.80 0.08 -2.46
N LEU A 51 -18.18 0.94 -1.50
CA LEU A 51 -17.28 1.97 -0.96
C LEU A 51 -15.95 1.41 -0.45
N PHE A 52 -15.96 0.22 0.14
CA PHE A 52 -14.75 -0.43 0.64
C PHE A 52 -13.75 -0.75 -0.50
N ASP A 53 -14.24 -1.27 -1.62
CA ASP A 53 -13.40 -1.61 -2.78
C ASP A 53 -12.85 -0.35 -3.47
N GLU A 54 -13.69 0.69 -3.56
CA GLU A 54 -13.27 2.00 -4.08
C GLU A 54 -12.21 2.64 -3.18
N ALA A 55 -12.44 2.64 -1.85
CA ALA A 55 -11.47 3.16 -0.89
C ALA A 55 -10.14 2.40 -0.92
N ALA A 56 -10.16 1.07 -1.02
CA ALA A 56 -8.94 0.26 -1.14
C ALA A 56 -8.15 0.61 -2.42
N THR A 57 -8.85 0.84 -3.52
CA THR A 57 -8.23 1.24 -4.80
C THR A 57 -7.64 2.64 -4.71
N VAL A 58 -8.35 3.60 -4.14
CA VAL A 58 -7.87 4.98 -3.94
C VAL A 58 -6.66 5.02 -3.02
N LEU A 59 -6.69 4.29 -1.89
CA LEU A 59 -5.56 4.20 -0.98
C LEU A 59 -4.32 3.59 -1.66
N THR A 60 -4.52 2.55 -2.47
CA THR A 60 -3.43 1.91 -3.23
C THR A 60 -2.77 2.91 -4.19
N ARG A 61 -3.56 3.68 -4.95
CA ARG A 61 -3.06 4.74 -5.84
C ARG A 61 -2.30 5.81 -5.06
N GLY A 62 -2.91 6.33 -3.99
CA GLY A 62 -2.32 7.40 -3.17
C GLY A 62 -0.98 6.97 -2.55
N VAL A 63 -0.91 5.77 -1.97
CA VAL A 63 0.31 5.22 -1.39
C VAL A 63 1.39 4.99 -2.44
N HIS A 64 1.05 4.44 -3.62
CA HIS A 64 2.04 4.24 -4.68
C HIS A 64 2.65 5.57 -5.18
N ARG A 65 1.79 6.59 -5.40
CA ARG A 65 2.25 7.95 -5.77
C ARG A 65 3.07 8.60 -4.66
N TRP A 66 2.78 8.30 -3.40
CA TRP A 66 3.51 8.84 -2.26
C TRP A 66 4.87 8.18 -2.08
N ALA A 67 4.91 6.85 -2.19
CA ALA A 67 6.13 6.05 -2.08
C ALA A 67 7.04 6.17 -3.32
N GLY A 68 6.56 6.78 -4.41
CA GLY A 68 7.29 6.84 -5.68
C GLY A 68 7.39 5.49 -6.38
N THR A 69 6.52 4.54 -6.04
CA THR A 69 6.52 3.19 -6.61
C THR A 69 5.59 3.16 -7.82
N PRO A 70 6.06 2.73 -9.01
CA PRO A 70 5.23 2.62 -10.19
C PRO A 70 3.97 1.78 -9.94
N LEU A 71 2.85 2.21 -10.51
CA LEU A 71 1.59 1.49 -10.53
C LEU A 71 0.87 1.84 -11.82
N ASP A 72 0.62 0.83 -12.65
CA ASP A 72 -0.21 1.02 -13.83
C ASP A 72 -1.67 1.16 -13.42
N ASP A 73 -2.40 2.09 -14.04
CA ASP A 73 -3.79 2.39 -13.68
C ASP A 73 -4.72 1.17 -13.76
N GLY A 74 -4.44 0.26 -14.69
CA GLY A 74 -5.17 -1.01 -14.86
C GLY A 74 -4.94 -2.02 -13.74
N ASP A 75 -3.81 -1.91 -13.01
CA ASP A 75 -3.43 -2.85 -11.97
C ASP A 75 -3.87 -2.39 -10.57
N ALA A 76 -4.24 -1.12 -10.39
CA ALA A 76 -4.58 -0.55 -9.10
C ALA A 76 -5.64 -1.36 -8.32
N ALA A 77 -6.71 -1.80 -9.00
CA ALA A 77 -7.77 -2.59 -8.37
C ALA A 77 -7.34 -4.03 -8.03
N VAL A 78 -6.39 -4.60 -8.79
CA VAL A 78 -5.84 -5.95 -8.49
C VAL A 78 -4.89 -5.84 -7.30
N THR A 79 -3.97 -4.88 -7.32
CA THR A 79 -3.04 -4.60 -6.23
C THR A 79 -3.79 -4.29 -4.92
N ALA A 80 -4.87 -3.49 -4.97
CA ALA A 80 -5.71 -3.21 -3.81
C ALA A 80 -6.32 -4.49 -3.21
N ARG A 81 -6.84 -5.40 -4.06
CA ARG A 81 -7.38 -6.68 -3.60
C ARG A 81 -6.32 -7.57 -2.98
N ASP A 82 -5.12 -7.62 -3.56
CA ASP A 82 -4.00 -8.37 -3.00
C ASP A 82 -3.58 -7.81 -1.63
N MET A 83 -3.49 -6.48 -1.50
CA MET A 83 -3.20 -5.79 -0.23
C MET A 83 -4.26 -6.08 0.84
N THR A 84 -5.55 -5.94 0.51
CA THR A 84 -6.65 -6.26 1.42
C THR A 84 -6.65 -7.74 1.81
N ALA A 85 -6.43 -8.65 0.85
CA ALA A 85 -6.38 -10.09 1.11
C ALA A 85 -5.28 -10.46 2.10
N MET A 86 -4.11 -9.79 2.04
CA MET A 86 -3.04 -9.99 3.02
C MET A 86 -3.48 -9.63 4.44
N VAL A 87 -4.23 -8.54 4.61
CA VAL A 87 -4.74 -8.09 5.92
C VAL A 87 -5.84 -9.02 6.42
N ASP A 88 -6.81 -9.35 5.58
CA ASP A 88 -7.97 -10.19 5.93
C ASP A 88 -7.59 -11.63 6.32
N GLY A 89 -6.53 -12.18 5.71
CA GLY A 89 -6.09 -13.55 6.00
C GLY A 89 -5.11 -13.70 7.16
N PHE A 90 -4.78 -12.62 7.89
CA PHE A 90 -3.82 -12.63 8.98
C PHE A 90 -4.30 -13.38 10.24
N ALA A 91 -5.61 -13.38 10.52
CA ALA A 91 -6.17 -13.93 11.77
C ALA A 91 -7.08 -15.17 11.59
N THR A 92 -7.27 -15.65 10.35
CA THR A 92 -8.25 -16.72 10.07
C THR A 92 -7.57 -17.95 9.49
N ALA A 93 -7.69 -19.11 10.11
CA ALA A 93 -7.34 -20.39 9.48
C ALA A 93 -8.33 -20.71 8.34
N GLY A 94 -7.85 -21.21 7.20
CA GLY A 94 -8.70 -21.65 6.07
C GLY A 94 -8.48 -20.86 4.76
N PRO A 95 -9.46 -20.84 3.84
CA PRO A 95 -9.29 -20.29 2.48
C PRO A 95 -8.82 -18.83 2.44
N ARG A 96 -9.19 -18.02 3.43
CA ARG A 96 -8.72 -16.62 3.57
C ARG A 96 -7.22 -16.55 3.87
N HIS A 97 -6.67 -17.47 4.67
CA HIS A 97 -5.22 -17.57 4.90
C HIS A 97 -4.45 -17.90 3.63
N LEU A 98 -4.98 -18.82 2.81
CA LEU A 98 -4.34 -19.22 1.56
C LEU A 98 -4.35 -18.07 0.54
N ARG A 99 -5.43 -17.29 0.49
CA ARG A 99 -5.49 -16.07 -0.34
C ARG A 99 -4.47 -15.04 0.11
N ALA A 100 -4.35 -14.77 1.41
CA ALA A 100 -3.30 -13.90 1.96
C ALA A 100 -1.89 -14.36 1.57
N ARG A 101 -1.60 -15.65 1.68
CA ARG A 101 -0.29 -16.20 1.29
C ARG A 101 -0.01 -16.09 -0.21
N ARG A 102 -1.02 -16.17 -1.06
CA ARG A 102 -0.89 -16.04 -2.52
C ARG A 102 -0.77 -14.58 -2.96
N ALA A 103 -1.42 -13.67 -2.24
CA ALA A 103 -1.31 -12.23 -2.43
C ALA A 103 0.00 -11.66 -1.88
N ALA A 104 0.62 -12.34 -0.89
CA ALA A 104 1.90 -11.95 -0.34
C ALA A 104 3.01 -11.92 -1.43
N PRO A 105 3.77 -10.82 -1.58
CA PRO A 105 4.69 -10.60 -2.71
C PRO A 105 5.89 -11.55 -2.83
N VAL A 106 6.09 -12.48 -1.88
CA VAL A 106 7.23 -13.42 -1.88
C VAL A 106 7.35 -14.22 -3.20
N ARG A 107 6.34 -14.21 -4.07
CA ARG A 107 6.38 -14.93 -5.36
C ARG A 107 5.68 -14.26 -6.54
N ARG A 108 5.67 -12.92 -6.68
CA ARG A 108 5.08 -12.31 -7.91
C ARG A 108 5.75 -11.07 -8.50
N SER A 109 6.62 -10.37 -7.79
CA SER A 109 7.40 -9.28 -8.39
C SER A 109 8.89 -9.52 -8.20
N GLY A 110 9.64 -9.49 -9.31
CA GLY A 110 11.02 -9.06 -9.24
C GLY A 110 10.99 -7.62 -8.76
N TRP A 111 11.20 -7.40 -7.47
CA TRP A 111 11.43 -6.08 -6.91
C TRP A 111 12.77 -5.58 -7.45
N PRO A 112 12.83 -4.58 -8.35
CA PRO A 112 14.09 -3.97 -8.73
C PRO A 112 14.58 -3.14 -7.54
N GLY A 113 15.87 -3.26 -7.20
CA GLY A 113 16.53 -2.62 -6.07
C GLY A 113 16.56 -1.09 -6.13
N TRP A 114 15.42 -0.44 -5.90
CA TRP A 114 15.30 1.01 -5.74
C TRP A 114 15.63 1.51 -4.34
N CYS A 115 15.84 0.62 -3.37
CA CYS A 115 16.33 1.02 -2.03
C CYS A 115 17.80 1.49 -2.01
N ALA A 116 18.49 1.64 -3.16
CA ALA A 116 19.92 1.93 -3.19
C ALA A 116 20.32 3.33 -3.69
N THR A 117 19.44 4.19 -4.23
CA THR A 117 19.95 5.36 -5.01
C THR A 117 19.30 6.73 -4.77
N SER A 118 18.83 7.06 -3.57
CA SER A 118 18.44 8.46 -3.28
C SER A 118 18.95 9.05 -1.97
N ALA A 119 19.93 8.41 -1.32
CA ALA A 119 20.73 9.06 -0.28
C ALA A 119 21.99 9.70 -0.90
N GLY A 120 21.84 10.85 -1.57
CA GLY A 120 22.98 11.53 -2.19
C GLY A 120 22.61 12.70 -3.10
N ALA A 121 21.85 13.66 -2.60
CA ALA A 121 21.75 14.99 -3.20
C ALA A 121 21.39 16.03 -2.14
N ARG A 122 22.39 16.43 -1.35
CA ARG A 122 22.61 17.80 -0.89
C ARG A 122 24.10 18.04 -0.83
#